data_AF-M4BW70-F1
#
_entry.id   AF-M4BW70-F1
#
_cell.length_a   1.000
_cell.length_b   1.000
_cell.length_c   1.000
_cell.angle_alpha   90.00
_cell.angle_beta   90.00
_cell.angle_gamma   90.00
#
_symmetry.space_group_name_H-M   'P 1'
#
loop_
_entity.id
_entity.type
_entity.pdbx_description
1 polymer ?
#
loop_
_entity_poly.entity_id
_entity_poly.type
_entity_poly.pdbx_seq_one_letter_code
_entity_poly.pdbx_strand_id
1 'polypeptide(L)'
;MPFPRHIFAHSSLLSRYGSAGLALVATTSALCYSDNFSVHCAESGGSHRRPPGKPTMFVRDPDDFSRKWKKFSMDGLDKLVVIADFDYTLTPAYKPTAASTHGLLMQSEALGPLAKTVACGIFEKYYPIEQSATLTQEEKLPFMIEWWTKSHELLIKHRVSKEAVYRAVEESDIVLREGFMEIFDVLARENVPTLIFSAGLYDVIHAVLANEYAKTPVKTLPENVHVVSNMMMFDEDGTIVGFNGTLIHSLNKNASALVETEFWKQCQLEKRHNILLLGDSLGDCNMANGLDFNENEIVRIGFLNDGAEEKLGIYLQHFDVVLTHDSSLLPVALLLYQIQP
;
A
#
# COMPACT_ATOMS: atom_id res chain seq x y z
N MET A 1 4.58 -29.70 39.56
CA MET A 1 5.54 -29.66 40.69
C MET A 1 6.65 -28.67 40.34
N PRO A 2 7.11 -27.83 41.28
CA PRO A 2 7.95 -26.67 41.01
C PRO A 2 9.45 -26.91 41.27
N PHE A 3 10.24 -25.92 40.83
CA PHE A 3 11.69 -25.66 40.94
C PHE A 3 12.40 -26.01 42.27
N PRO A 4 13.75 -26.10 42.27
CA PRO A 4 14.62 -25.72 43.39
C PRO A 4 15.23 -24.30 43.15
N ARG A 5 15.08 -23.35 44.11
CA ARG A 5 16.08 -22.90 45.13
C ARG A 5 17.17 -21.95 44.57
N HIS A 6 17.66 -20.87 45.19
CA HIS A 6 17.66 -20.31 46.57
C HIS A 6 17.83 -18.76 46.47
N ILE A 7 17.10 -17.91 47.24
CA ILE A 7 17.30 -17.31 48.59
C ILE A 7 18.46 -16.27 48.77
N PHE A 8 18.07 -15.14 49.39
CA PHE A 8 18.75 -14.18 50.30
C PHE A 8 18.99 -12.77 49.70
N ALA A 9 18.72 -11.64 50.37
CA ALA A 9 17.96 -11.28 51.58
C ALA A 9 18.03 -9.75 51.77
N HIS A 10 17.06 -9.22 52.53
CA HIS A 10 17.09 -8.13 53.55
C HIS A 10 18.10 -6.97 53.40
N SER A 11 17.79 -5.70 53.69
CA SER A 11 16.92 -5.13 54.72
C SER A 11 16.67 -3.62 54.52
N SER A 12 15.54 -3.20 55.05
CA SER A 12 15.07 -1.85 55.43
C SER A 12 16.06 -0.94 56.18
N LEU A 13 15.87 0.39 56.08
CA LEU A 13 15.45 1.22 57.24
C LEU A 13 15.15 2.69 56.87
N LEU A 14 14.16 3.22 57.58
CA LEU A 14 13.64 4.59 57.57
C LEU A 14 14.61 5.60 58.20
N SER A 15 14.51 6.86 57.78
CA SER A 15 14.71 8.03 58.67
C SER A 15 13.89 9.22 58.19
N ARG A 16 13.59 10.12 59.13
CA ARG A 16 12.45 11.04 59.20
C ARG A 16 12.98 12.44 59.53
N TYR A 17 12.24 13.46 59.06
CA TYR A 17 12.14 14.85 59.54
C TYR A 17 13.29 15.86 59.37
N GLY A 18 12.91 17.05 58.91
CA GLY A 18 13.67 18.31 59.03
C GLY A 18 12.88 19.46 58.37
N SER A 19 12.61 20.51 59.13
CA SER A 19 11.56 21.52 58.92
C SER A 19 12.06 22.89 58.42
N ALA A 20 11.10 23.69 57.95
CA ALA A 20 11.00 25.17 58.05
C ALA A 20 11.71 26.07 57.01
N GLY A 21 10.96 27.06 56.50
CA GLY A 21 11.54 28.33 56.03
C GLY A 21 10.77 29.10 54.95
N LEU A 22 9.80 29.90 55.41
CA LEU A 22 9.20 31.13 54.85
C LEU A 22 9.68 31.76 53.51
N ALA A 23 8.65 32.21 52.75
CA ALA A 23 8.50 33.48 52.00
C ALA A 23 9.31 33.72 50.70
N LEU A 24 8.65 34.07 49.59
CA LEU A 24 8.36 35.46 49.14
C LEU A 24 7.93 35.51 47.64
N VAL A 25 7.11 36.53 47.32
CA VAL A 25 6.89 37.21 46.01
C VAL A 25 6.05 36.51 44.92
N ALA A 26 4.85 37.06 44.72
CA ALA A 26 4.16 37.08 43.44
C ALA A 26 4.90 38.02 42.46
N THR A 27 5.37 37.47 41.34
CA THR A 27 5.72 38.27 40.16
C THR A 27 5.16 37.58 38.92
N THR A 28 4.29 38.31 38.24
CA THR A 28 3.81 38.04 36.89
C THR A 28 4.95 38.20 35.91
N SER A 29 5.33 37.11 35.23
CA SER A 29 6.16 37.17 34.03
C SER A 29 5.58 36.20 33.01
N ALA A 30 5.02 36.80 31.95
CA ALA A 30 4.65 36.12 30.73
C ALA A 30 5.91 35.45 30.15
N LEU A 31 5.97 34.13 30.25
CA LEU A 31 6.92 33.33 29.50
C LEU A 31 6.23 32.94 28.19
N CYS A 32 6.72 33.54 27.10
CA CYS A 32 6.55 33.02 25.76
C CYS A 32 6.93 31.53 25.76
N TYR A 33 5.93 30.67 25.71
CA TYR A 33 6.13 29.27 25.41
C TYR A 33 6.21 29.18 23.89
N SER A 34 7.43 29.18 23.37
CA SER A 34 7.72 28.70 22.02
C SER A 34 7.48 27.19 22.03
N ASP A 35 6.24 26.78 21.85
CA ASP A 35 5.92 25.39 21.54
C ASP A 35 6.45 25.10 20.14
N ASN A 36 7.64 24.49 20.08
CA ASN A 36 8.04 23.66 18.96
C ASN A 36 7.08 22.47 18.91
N PHE A 37 5.93 22.66 18.26
CA PHE A 37 5.04 21.58 17.88
C PHE A 37 5.69 20.82 16.71
N SER A 38 6.59 19.89 17.03
CA SER A 38 6.89 18.78 16.14
C SER A 38 5.69 17.83 16.14
N VAL A 39 4.71 18.12 15.29
CA VAL A 39 3.58 17.21 15.04
C VAL A 39 4.10 16.08 14.16
N HIS A 40 4.56 15.00 14.81
CA HIS A 40 4.74 13.72 14.13
C HIS A 40 3.35 13.17 13.82
N CYS A 41 2.97 13.21 12.54
CA CYS A 41 1.77 12.52 12.07
C CYS A 41 1.88 11.03 12.37
N ALA A 42 0.74 10.44 12.71
CA ALA A 42 0.55 9.02 13.05
C ALA A 42 0.71 8.04 11.87
N GLU A 43 1.58 8.35 10.90
CA GLU A 43 2.29 7.36 10.07
C GLU A 43 3.77 7.23 10.50
N SER A 44 4.24 8.11 11.40
CA SER A 44 5.60 8.13 11.96
C SER A 44 5.63 8.21 13.50
N GLY A 45 4.47 8.31 14.16
CA GLY A 45 4.36 8.66 15.58
C GLY A 45 3.99 7.53 16.55
N GLY A 46 3.73 6.30 16.09
CA GLY A 46 3.40 5.18 16.97
C GLY A 46 3.92 3.88 16.42
N SER A 47 5.08 3.41 16.91
CA SER A 47 5.62 2.05 16.75
C SER A 47 4.96 1.21 15.64
N HIS A 48 5.20 1.53 14.36
CA HIS A 48 4.91 0.64 13.22
C HIS A 48 5.91 -0.52 13.22
N ARG A 49 6.00 -1.23 14.34
CA ARG A 49 6.66 -2.53 14.38
C ARG A 49 5.80 -3.44 13.55
N ARG A 50 6.43 -4.15 12.61
CA ARG A 50 5.81 -5.25 11.87
C ARG A 50 4.92 -6.05 12.84
N PRO A 51 3.66 -6.31 12.48
CA PRO A 51 2.74 -6.97 13.39
C PRO A 51 3.36 -8.27 13.89
N PRO A 52 3.26 -8.57 15.19
CA PRO A 52 3.83 -9.78 15.74
C PRO A 52 3.24 -10.99 15.03
N GLY A 53 4.11 -11.86 14.53
CA GLY A 53 3.70 -13.01 13.73
C GLY A 53 4.75 -13.36 12.70
N LYS A 54 4.70 -14.62 12.23
CA LYS A 54 5.54 -15.08 11.13
C LYS A 54 4.72 -14.98 9.84
N PRO A 55 5.26 -14.40 8.75
CA PRO A 55 4.61 -14.44 7.45
C PRO A 55 4.18 -15.86 7.10
N THR A 56 2.90 -16.01 6.80
CA THR A 56 2.27 -17.31 6.57
C THR A 56 1.40 -17.23 5.34
N MET A 57 1.41 -18.30 4.55
CA MET A 57 0.56 -18.46 3.38
C MET A 57 -0.61 -19.38 3.74
N PHE A 58 -1.82 -18.86 3.57
CA PHE A 58 -3.06 -19.61 3.72
C PHE A 58 -3.69 -19.80 2.33
N VAL A 59 -4.20 -20.99 2.06
CA VAL A 59 -4.93 -21.30 0.82
C VAL A 59 -6.37 -21.63 1.21
N ARG A 60 -7.34 -20.91 0.64
CA ARG A 60 -8.78 -21.08 0.99
C ARG A 60 -9.25 -22.51 0.75
N ASP A 61 -9.03 -22.99 -0.46
CA ASP A 61 -9.39 -24.32 -0.92
C ASP A 61 -8.20 -24.89 -1.70
N PRO A 62 -7.41 -25.79 -1.09
CA PRO A 62 -6.22 -26.36 -1.73
C PRO A 62 -6.52 -27.14 -3.02
N ASP A 63 -7.68 -27.78 -3.11
CA ASP A 63 -8.05 -28.57 -4.28
C ASP A 63 -8.46 -27.65 -5.45
N ASP A 64 -9.24 -26.60 -5.15
CA ASP A 64 -9.59 -25.59 -6.14
C ASP A 64 -8.37 -24.81 -6.64
N PHE A 65 -7.53 -24.35 -5.72
CA PHE A 65 -6.27 -23.69 -6.07
C PHE A 65 -5.40 -24.60 -6.94
N SER A 66 -5.25 -25.87 -6.59
CA SER A 66 -4.46 -26.82 -7.39
C SER A 66 -5.04 -27.04 -8.79
N ARG A 67 -6.37 -27.05 -8.96
CA ARG A 67 -7.01 -27.13 -10.28
C ARG A 67 -6.73 -25.89 -11.12
N LYS A 68 -6.92 -24.69 -10.55
CA LYS A 68 -6.60 -23.41 -11.21
C LYS A 68 -5.14 -23.34 -11.60
N TRP A 69 -4.24 -23.64 -10.65
CA TRP A 69 -2.80 -23.58 -10.87
C TRP A 69 -2.31 -24.57 -11.92
N LYS A 70 -2.90 -25.78 -11.96
CA LYS A 70 -2.64 -26.75 -13.02
C LYS A 70 -3.02 -26.21 -14.39
N LYS A 71 -4.16 -25.51 -14.51
CA LYS A 71 -4.56 -24.85 -15.76
C LYS A 71 -3.55 -23.77 -16.15
N PHE A 72 -3.17 -22.88 -15.23
CA PHE A 72 -2.12 -21.87 -15.48
C PHE A 72 -0.83 -22.50 -15.97
N SER A 73 -0.40 -23.59 -15.33
CA SER A 73 0.83 -24.33 -15.68
C SER A 73 0.74 -25.02 -17.04
N MET A 74 -0.44 -25.51 -17.44
CA MET A 74 -0.66 -26.17 -18.74
C MET A 74 -0.78 -25.16 -19.88
N ASP A 75 -1.40 -24.02 -19.62
CA ASP A 75 -1.61 -22.97 -20.62
C ASP A 75 -0.34 -22.17 -20.88
N GLY A 76 0.52 -22.00 -19.87
CA GLY A 76 1.82 -21.31 -20.00
C GLY A 76 1.75 -19.81 -19.71
N LEU A 77 2.93 -19.18 -19.65
CA LEU A 77 3.06 -17.74 -19.41
C LEU A 77 2.54 -16.90 -20.59
N ASP A 78 2.48 -17.46 -21.79
CA ASP A 78 1.90 -16.81 -22.98
C ASP A 78 0.38 -16.58 -22.86
N LYS A 79 -0.29 -17.18 -21.88
CA LYS A 79 -1.72 -16.93 -21.57
C LYS A 79 -1.96 -16.10 -20.32
N LEU A 80 -0.90 -15.79 -19.59
CA LEU A 80 -0.95 -15.04 -18.33
C LEU A 80 -1.14 -13.53 -18.56
N VAL A 81 -1.91 -12.91 -17.67
CA VAL A 81 -1.98 -11.47 -17.39
C VAL A 81 -1.78 -11.29 -15.89
N VAL A 82 -0.98 -10.30 -15.50
CA VAL A 82 -0.83 -9.91 -14.09
C VAL A 82 -1.56 -8.59 -13.85
N ILE A 83 -2.41 -8.55 -12.84
CA ILE A 83 -3.07 -7.32 -12.37
C ILE A 83 -2.74 -7.14 -10.90
N ALA A 84 -2.00 -6.10 -10.55
CA ALA A 84 -1.54 -5.85 -9.20
C ALA A 84 -1.94 -4.46 -8.72
N ASP A 85 -2.38 -4.36 -7.46
CA ASP A 85 -2.34 -3.09 -6.75
C ASP A 85 -0.88 -2.67 -6.46
N PHE A 86 -0.65 -1.40 -6.14
CA PHE A 86 0.68 -0.86 -5.83
C PHE A 86 0.91 -0.68 -4.33
N ASP A 87 0.12 0.18 -3.69
CA ASP A 87 0.34 0.63 -2.33
C ASP A 87 0.05 -0.51 -1.36
N TYR A 88 1.03 -0.87 -0.53
CA TYR A 88 0.92 -1.99 0.41
C TYR A 88 0.74 -3.37 -0.23
N THR A 89 0.77 -3.48 -1.55
CA THR A 89 0.84 -4.73 -2.32
C THR A 89 2.23 -4.94 -2.90
N LEU A 90 2.64 -4.05 -3.81
CA LEU A 90 4.00 -4.03 -4.37
C LEU A 90 4.97 -3.24 -3.50
N THR A 91 4.47 -2.37 -2.62
CA THR A 91 5.23 -1.78 -1.51
C THR A 91 4.90 -2.50 -0.20
N PRO A 92 5.81 -2.52 0.80
CA PRO A 92 5.54 -3.10 2.10
C PRO A 92 4.62 -2.20 2.94
N ALA A 93 3.79 -2.81 3.79
CA ALA A 93 2.97 -2.08 4.75
C ALA A 93 3.70 -1.75 6.07
N TYR A 94 4.81 -2.43 6.36
CA TYR A 94 5.60 -2.21 7.56
C TYR A 94 7.11 -2.24 7.25
N LYS A 95 7.79 -1.12 7.51
CA LYS A 95 9.25 -0.89 7.52
C LYS A 95 9.47 0.59 7.92
N PRO A 96 10.71 1.13 8.04
CA PRO A 96 10.93 2.49 8.57
C PRO A 96 10.10 3.61 7.90
N THR A 97 9.60 3.37 6.68
CA THR A 97 9.00 4.37 5.77
C THR A 97 7.83 3.82 4.95
N ALA A 98 7.08 2.86 5.50
CA ALA A 98 5.87 2.39 4.83
C ALA A 98 4.90 3.57 4.66
N ALA A 99 4.62 3.93 3.41
CA ALA A 99 3.71 5.01 3.04
C ALA A 99 3.05 4.63 1.71
N SER A 100 1.76 4.96 1.59
CA SER A 100 1.11 4.96 0.28
C SER A 100 1.68 6.08 -0.59
N THR A 101 1.42 6.03 -1.90
CA THR A 101 1.79 7.10 -2.84
C THR A 101 1.25 8.47 -2.42
N HIS A 102 0.01 8.53 -1.91
CA HIS A 102 -0.54 9.74 -1.27
C HIS A 102 0.21 10.07 0.02
N GLY A 103 0.41 9.12 0.92
CA GLY A 103 1.09 9.33 2.21
C GLY A 103 2.50 9.91 2.04
N LEU A 104 3.27 9.37 1.11
CA LEU A 104 4.61 9.83 0.72
C LEU A 104 4.58 11.32 0.38
N LEU A 105 3.71 11.71 -0.57
CA LEU A 105 3.66 13.09 -1.02
C LEU A 105 3.10 14.01 0.09
N MET A 106 2.08 13.55 0.81
CA MET A 106 1.40 14.27 1.89
C MET A 106 2.30 14.59 3.09
N GLN A 107 3.32 13.76 3.32
CA GLN A 107 4.27 13.94 4.42
C GLN A 107 5.56 14.65 4.01
N SER A 108 5.80 14.76 2.70
CA SER A 108 6.96 15.44 2.13
C SER A 108 6.91 16.95 2.33
N GLU A 109 8.05 17.61 2.11
CA GLU A 109 8.12 19.07 2.14
C GLU A 109 7.34 19.74 0.99
N ALA A 110 6.91 18.98 -0.03
CA ALA A 110 6.19 19.49 -1.20
C ALA A 110 4.90 20.26 -0.86
N LEU A 111 4.27 19.94 0.27
CA LEU A 111 2.99 20.51 0.71
C LEU A 111 3.15 21.61 1.78
N GLY A 112 4.31 21.66 2.44
CA GLY A 112 4.59 22.50 3.60
C GLY A 112 3.89 22.03 4.90
N PRO A 113 4.29 22.57 6.07
CA PRO A 113 3.87 22.03 7.37
C PRO A 113 2.37 22.06 7.65
N LEU A 114 1.65 23.07 7.14
CA LEU A 114 0.22 23.23 7.39
C LEU A 114 -0.63 22.17 6.66
N ALA A 115 -0.27 21.82 5.43
CA ALA A 115 -0.96 20.79 4.67
C ALA A 115 -0.74 19.40 5.26
N LYS A 116 0.44 19.14 5.83
CA LYS A 116 0.72 17.87 6.51
C LYS A 116 -0.32 17.58 7.59
N THR A 117 -0.61 18.53 8.46
CA THR A 117 -1.65 18.37 9.50
C THR A 117 -3.03 18.08 8.92
N VAL A 118 -3.40 18.75 7.82
CA VAL A 118 -4.68 18.51 7.15
C VAL A 118 -4.74 17.11 6.54
N ALA A 119 -3.68 16.68 5.86
CA ALA A 119 -3.60 15.36 5.25
C ALA A 119 -3.69 14.25 6.30
N CYS A 120 -3.03 14.42 7.44
CA CYS A 120 -3.10 13.45 8.54
C CYS A 120 -4.51 13.36 9.14
N GLY A 121 -5.19 14.50 9.34
CA GLY A 121 -6.59 14.50 9.78
C GLY A 121 -7.56 13.89 8.77
N ILE A 122 -7.27 14.01 7.47
CA ILE A 122 -8.01 13.28 6.42
C ILE A 122 -7.78 11.77 6.58
N PHE A 123 -6.52 11.31 6.63
CA PHE A 123 -6.20 9.89 6.75
C PHE A 123 -6.82 9.24 8.01
N GLU A 124 -6.64 9.85 9.18
CA GLU A 124 -7.17 9.36 10.46
C GLU A 124 -8.70 9.20 10.46
N LYS A 125 -9.40 10.03 9.68
CA LYS A 125 -10.87 9.95 9.54
C LYS A 125 -11.29 8.80 8.61
N TYR A 126 -10.68 8.67 7.45
CA TYR A 126 -11.21 7.83 6.37
C TYR A 126 -10.59 6.43 6.31
N TYR A 127 -9.33 6.26 6.71
CA TYR A 127 -8.66 4.96 6.67
C TYR A 127 -9.37 3.89 7.52
N PRO A 128 -9.84 4.17 8.75
CA PRO A 128 -10.61 3.18 9.53
C PRO A 128 -11.94 2.77 8.86
N ILE A 129 -12.56 3.68 8.08
CA ILE A 129 -13.82 3.42 7.36
C ILE A 129 -13.56 2.47 6.19
N GLU A 130 -12.50 2.72 5.41
CA GLU A 130 -12.06 1.84 4.33
C GLU A 130 -11.81 0.42 4.86
N GLN A 131 -11.08 0.32 5.96
CA GLN A 131 -10.65 -0.94 6.57
C GLN A 131 -11.74 -1.66 7.37
N SER A 132 -12.91 -1.04 7.55
CA SER A 132 -14.00 -1.60 8.36
C SER A 132 -14.51 -2.93 7.79
N ALA A 133 -14.52 -3.99 8.59
CA ALA A 133 -15.13 -5.27 8.21
C ALA A 133 -16.66 -5.30 8.40
N THR A 134 -17.24 -4.26 9.01
CA THR A 134 -18.68 -4.20 9.35
C THR A 134 -19.50 -3.38 8.35
N LEU A 135 -18.89 -2.37 7.72
CA LEU A 135 -19.56 -1.54 6.73
C LEU A 135 -19.58 -2.23 5.36
N THR A 136 -20.72 -2.13 4.68
CA THR A 136 -20.88 -2.57 3.29
C THR A 136 -20.13 -1.65 2.33
N GLN A 137 -19.91 -2.11 1.09
CA GLN A 137 -19.30 -1.26 0.06
C GLN A 137 -20.14 -0.01 -0.24
N GLU A 138 -21.48 -0.15 -0.25
CA GLU A 138 -22.41 0.97 -0.49
C GLU A 138 -22.31 2.05 0.60
N GLU A 139 -22.20 1.64 1.87
CA GLU A 139 -22.03 2.56 2.99
C GLU A 139 -20.67 3.27 2.96
N LYS A 140 -19.61 2.59 2.50
CA LYS A 140 -18.26 3.16 2.41
C LYS A 140 -18.08 4.11 1.21
N LEU A 141 -18.80 3.86 0.11
CA LEU A 141 -18.63 4.57 -1.16
C LEU A 141 -18.58 6.09 -1.05
N PRO A 142 -19.54 6.79 -0.39
CA PRO A 142 -19.49 8.25 -0.29
C PRO A 142 -18.25 8.75 0.47
N PHE A 143 -17.77 7.99 1.45
CA PHE A 143 -16.56 8.34 2.21
C PHE A 143 -15.28 8.18 1.38
N MET A 144 -15.20 7.14 0.54
CA MET A 144 -14.04 6.95 -0.35
C MET A 144 -13.98 8.04 -1.40
N ILE A 145 -15.11 8.43 -1.99
CA ILE A 145 -15.18 9.56 -2.93
C ILE A 145 -14.74 10.85 -2.23
N GLU A 146 -15.26 11.14 -1.04
CA GLU A 146 -14.92 12.35 -0.29
C GLU A 146 -13.43 12.38 0.10
N TRP A 147 -12.88 11.25 0.54
CA TRP A 147 -11.47 11.14 0.95
C TRP A 147 -10.52 11.46 -0.20
N TRP A 148 -10.66 10.78 -1.34
CA TRP A 148 -9.79 11.01 -2.49
C TRP A 148 -9.96 12.43 -3.06
N THR A 149 -11.20 12.93 -3.13
CA THR A 149 -11.48 14.30 -3.59
C THR A 149 -10.75 15.33 -2.74
N LYS A 150 -10.87 15.24 -1.41
CA LYS A 150 -10.18 16.15 -0.48
C LYS A 150 -8.66 16.05 -0.57
N SER A 151 -8.15 14.84 -0.74
CA SER A 151 -6.70 14.61 -0.89
C SER A 151 -6.18 15.26 -2.17
N HIS A 152 -6.91 15.12 -3.29
CA HIS A 152 -6.54 15.73 -4.57
C HIS A 152 -6.68 17.26 -4.54
N GLU A 153 -7.75 17.79 -3.96
CA GLU A 153 -7.94 19.24 -3.76
C GLU A 153 -6.81 19.84 -2.92
N LEU A 154 -6.30 19.12 -1.92
CA LEU A 154 -5.18 19.58 -1.11
C LEU A 154 -3.91 19.75 -1.95
N LEU A 155 -3.61 18.80 -2.84
CA LEU A 155 -2.46 18.88 -3.77
C LEU A 155 -2.57 20.07 -4.71
N ILE A 156 -3.76 20.31 -5.26
CA ILE A 156 -4.06 21.45 -6.16
C ILE A 156 -3.95 22.77 -5.42
N LYS A 157 -4.59 22.88 -4.25
CA LYS A 157 -4.58 24.10 -3.43
C LYS A 157 -3.16 24.53 -3.04
N HIS A 158 -2.29 23.56 -2.78
CA HIS A 158 -0.89 23.81 -2.41
C HIS A 158 0.05 23.92 -3.61
N ARG A 159 -0.46 23.86 -4.84
CA ARG A 159 0.32 24.08 -6.07
C ARG A 159 1.55 23.17 -6.14
N VAL A 160 1.38 21.89 -5.81
CA VAL A 160 2.48 20.92 -5.88
C VAL A 160 3.04 20.87 -7.31
N SER A 161 4.35 21.05 -7.44
CA SER A 161 5.01 20.98 -8.74
C SER A 161 5.44 19.55 -9.08
N LYS A 162 5.61 19.28 -10.37
CA LYS A 162 6.11 17.99 -10.86
C LYS A 162 7.49 17.65 -10.29
N GLU A 163 8.37 18.64 -10.18
CA GLU A 163 9.70 18.50 -9.58
C GLU A 163 9.62 18.18 -8.09
N ALA A 164 8.64 18.75 -7.39
CA ALA A 164 8.42 18.44 -5.97
C ALA A 164 7.97 16.99 -5.78
N VAL A 165 7.20 16.42 -6.72
CA VAL A 165 6.85 14.99 -6.71
C VAL A 165 8.10 14.11 -6.85
N TYR A 166 8.96 14.39 -7.84
CA TYR A 166 10.20 13.61 -8.03
C TYR A 166 11.12 13.72 -6.83
N ARG A 167 11.30 14.94 -6.30
CA ARG A 167 12.12 15.19 -5.12
C ARG A 167 11.57 14.45 -3.89
N ALA A 168 10.26 14.50 -3.67
CA ALA A 168 9.63 13.78 -2.57
C ALA A 168 9.90 12.27 -2.64
N VAL A 169 9.91 11.68 -3.83
CA VAL A 169 10.25 10.27 -4.01
C VAL A 169 11.74 10.00 -3.79
N GLU A 170 12.62 10.85 -4.32
CA GLU A 170 14.08 10.74 -4.11
C GLU A 170 14.49 10.86 -2.64
N GLU A 171 13.81 11.74 -1.88
CA GLU A 171 14.08 12.00 -0.47
C GLU A 171 13.35 11.01 0.46
N SER A 172 12.35 10.27 -0.04
CA SER A 172 11.65 9.25 0.72
C SER A 172 12.46 7.96 0.80
N ASP A 173 12.32 7.20 1.89
CA ASP A 173 12.82 5.82 1.91
C ASP A 173 11.78 4.80 1.42
N ILE A 174 10.88 5.18 0.49
CA ILE A 174 9.95 4.22 -0.12
C ILE A 174 10.73 3.13 -0.85
N VAL A 175 10.28 1.88 -0.69
CA VAL A 175 10.91 0.71 -1.31
C VAL A 175 9.85 -0.22 -1.86
N LEU A 176 10.22 -1.00 -2.87
CA LEU A 176 9.39 -2.11 -3.32
C LEU A 176 9.59 -3.32 -2.41
N ARG A 177 8.54 -4.13 -2.32
CA ARG A 177 8.48 -5.35 -1.51
C ARG A 177 9.54 -6.33 -2.02
N GLU A 178 10.21 -7.00 -1.08
CA GLU A 178 11.20 -8.04 -1.41
C GLU A 178 10.58 -9.08 -2.36
N GLY A 179 11.28 -9.46 -3.43
CA GLY A 179 10.74 -10.32 -4.49
C GLY A 179 10.19 -9.56 -5.71
N PHE A 180 10.13 -8.22 -5.67
CA PHE A 180 9.60 -7.42 -6.78
C PHE A 180 10.38 -7.66 -8.07
N MET A 181 11.71 -7.49 -8.04
CA MET A 181 12.54 -7.64 -9.24
C MET A 181 12.51 -9.07 -9.77
N GLU A 182 12.49 -10.06 -8.88
CA GLU A 182 12.42 -11.48 -9.23
C GLU A 182 11.16 -11.84 -10.01
N ILE A 183 10.04 -11.16 -9.74
CA ILE A 183 8.79 -11.33 -10.48
C ILE A 183 8.84 -10.53 -11.77
N PHE A 184 9.13 -9.23 -11.69
CA PHE A 184 9.02 -8.32 -12.83
C PHE A 184 10.04 -8.62 -13.93
N ASP A 185 11.24 -9.12 -13.59
CA ASP A 185 12.23 -9.57 -14.58
C ASP A 185 11.72 -10.79 -15.37
N VAL A 186 11.04 -11.73 -14.71
CA VAL A 186 10.43 -12.89 -15.38
C VAL A 186 9.28 -12.44 -16.28
N LEU A 187 8.38 -11.60 -15.77
CA LEU A 187 7.25 -11.08 -16.54
C LEU A 187 7.72 -10.29 -17.77
N ALA A 188 8.76 -9.47 -17.62
CA ALA A 188 9.35 -8.72 -18.73
C ALA A 188 10.02 -9.63 -19.76
N ARG A 189 10.80 -10.62 -19.31
CA ARG A 189 11.50 -11.56 -20.22
C ARG A 189 10.53 -12.37 -21.06
N GLU A 190 9.42 -12.81 -20.47
CA GLU A 190 8.40 -13.61 -21.15
C GLU A 190 7.28 -12.75 -21.77
N ASN A 191 7.45 -11.41 -21.77
CA ASN A 191 6.48 -10.44 -22.28
C ASN A 191 5.05 -10.70 -21.80
N VAL A 192 4.90 -10.90 -20.48
CA VAL A 192 3.59 -11.07 -19.81
C VAL A 192 3.01 -9.68 -19.56
N PRO A 193 1.82 -9.35 -20.11
CA PRO A 193 1.16 -8.09 -19.84
C PRO A 193 0.92 -7.92 -18.34
N THR A 194 1.47 -6.85 -17.78
CA THR A 194 1.44 -6.56 -16.35
C THR A 194 0.82 -5.19 -16.12
N LEU A 195 -0.30 -5.15 -15.41
CA LEU A 195 -0.99 -3.93 -15.05
C LEU A 195 -0.82 -3.64 -13.57
N ILE A 196 -0.24 -2.49 -13.26
CA ILE A 196 -0.34 -1.87 -11.94
C ILE A 196 -1.62 -1.02 -11.94
N PHE A 197 -2.66 -1.53 -11.30
CA PHE A 197 -3.95 -0.84 -11.18
C PHE A 197 -4.05 -0.31 -9.76
N SER A 198 -3.91 1.00 -9.57
CA SER A 198 -3.78 1.60 -8.23
C SER A 198 -4.74 2.77 -8.04
N ALA A 199 -5.36 2.85 -6.86
CA ALA A 199 -6.07 4.05 -6.41
C ALA A 199 -5.11 5.16 -5.93
N GLY A 200 -3.80 4.94 -5.99
CA GLY A 200 -2.78 5.91 -5.62
C GLY A 200 -2.58 7.05 -6.63
N LEU A 201 -1.37 7.61 -6.63
CA LEU A 201 -0.94 8.69 -7.51
C LEU A 201 -0.02 8.15 -8.62
N TYR A 202 -0.48 8.23 -9.87
CA TYR A 202 0.25 7.73 -11.05
C TYR A 202 1.69 8.27 -11.14
N ASP A 203 1.87 9.58 -10.99
CA ASP A 203 3.17 10.24 -11.14
C ASP A 203 4.16 9.82 -10.05
N VAL A 204 3.67 9.55 -8.84
CA VAL A 204 4.47 9.01 -7.73
C VAL A 204 4.86 7.56 -8.03
N ILE A 205 3.92 6.72 -8.47
CA ILE A 205 4.19 5.32 -8.87
C ILE A 205 5.29 5.28 -9.94
N HIS A 206 5.15 6.11 -10.98
CA HIS A 206 6.14 6.18 -12.06
C HIS A 206 7.51 6.66 -11.57
N ALA A 207 7.56 7.65 -10.68
CA ALA A 207 8.82 8.09 -10.08
C ALA A 207 9.49 6.99 -9.23
N VAL A 208 8.71 6.25 -8.43
CA VAL A 208 9.22 5.13 -7.62
C VAL A 208 9.78 4.02 -8.52
N LEU A 209 9.02 3.61 -9.53
CA LEU A 209 9.46 2.60 -10.48
C LEU A 209 10.71 3.06 -11.25
N ALA A 210 10.74 4.31 -11.74
CA ALA A 210 11.91 4.85 -12.43
C ALA A 210 13.16 4.82 -11.54
N ASN A 211 13.04 5.23 -10.27
CA ASN A 211 14.14 5.18 -9.32
C ASN A 211 14.63 3.75 -9.07
N GLU A 212 13.72 2.77 -9.02
CA GLU A 212 14.10 1.37 -8.85
C GLU A 212 14.81 0.83 -10.10
N TYR A 213 14.25 1.03 -11.29
CA TYR A 213 14.85 0.54 -12.54
C TYR A 213 16.15 1.28 -12.90
N ALA A 214 16.35 2.53 -12.48
CA ALA A 214 17.62 3.24 -12.65
C ALA A 214 18.80 2.51 -11.96
N LYS A 215 18.53 1.72 -10.92
CA LYS A 215 19.54 0.91 -10.20
C LYS A 215 19.90 -0.37 -10.97
N THR A 216 19.09 -0.78 -11.94
CA THR A 216 19.27 -2.04 -12.69
C THR A 216 20.03 -1.82 -14.01
N PRO A 217 20.47 -2.88 -14.70
CA PRO A 217 21.05 -2.77 -16.04
C PRO A 217 20.07 -2.31 -17.12
N VAL A 218 18.77 -2.58 -16.96
CA VAL A 218 17.72 -2.22 -17.93
C VAL A 218 17.44 -0.72 -17.92
N LYS A 219 17.68 -0.04 -16.78
CA LYS A 219 17.59 1.42 -16.58
C LYS A 219 16.19 2.04 -16.72
N THR A 220 15.28 1.40 -17.42
CA THR A 220 13.92 1.86 -17.67
C THR A 220 12.89 0.80 -17.30
N LEU A 221 11.66 1.25 -17.03
CA LEU A 221 10.52 0.36 -16.83
C LEU A 221 10.28 -0.48 -18.10
N PRO A 222 10.09 -1.81 -18.01
CA PRO A 222 9.78 -2.65 -19.16
C PRO A 222 8.46 -2.28 -19.86
N GLU A 223 8.41 -2.44 -21.18
CA GLU A 223 7.26 -2.04 -22.02
C GLU A 223 5.99 -2.85 -21.73
N ASN A 224 6.11 -4.06 -21.18
CA ASN A 224 4.98 -4.90 -20.80
C ASN A 224 4.29 -4.45 -19.48
N VAL A 225 4.84 -3.44 -18.79
CA VAL A 225 4.27 -2.89 -17.56
C VAL A 225 3.47 -1.63 -17.86
N HIS A 226 2.19 -1.68 -17.53
CA HIS A 226 1.24 -0.58 -17.69
C HIS A 226 0.76 -0.11 -16.31
N VAL A 227 0.46 1.18 -16.19
CA VAL A 227 -0.06 1.76 -14.95
C VAL A 227 -1.39 2.44 -15.23
N VAL A 228 -2.42 2.10 -14.46
CA VAL A 228 -3.72 2.79 -14.43
C VAL A 228 -3.91 3.31 -13.01
N SER A 229 -3.90 4.63 -12.85
CA SER A 229 -4.00 5.31 -11.56
C SER A 229 -4.41 6.78 -11.72
N ASN A 230 -4.49 7.53 -10.62
CA ASN A 230 -4.86 8.94 -10.66
C ASN A 230 -3.68 9.79 -11.17
N MET A 231 -3.75 10.20 -12.43
CA MET A 231 -2.71 10.98 -13.11
C MET A 231 -2.89 12.48 -12.90
N MET A 232 -1.86 13.14 -12.38
CA MET A 232 -1.86 14.59 -12.19
C MET A 232 -1.81 15.30 -13.55
N MET A 233 -2.53 16.40 -13.65
CA MET A 233 -2.45 17.33 -14.77
C MET A 233 -1.62 18.54 -14.33
N PHE A 234 -0.53 18.81 -15.03
CA PHE A 234 0.35 19.95 -14.78
C PHE A 234 0.14 21.05 -15.84
N ASP A 235 0.23 22.30 -15.43
CA ASP A 235 0.28 23.45 -16.34
C ASP A 235 1.69 23.63 -16.97
N GLU A 236 1.85 24.69 -17.78
CA GLU A 236 3.11 25.00 -18.47
C GLU A 236 4.27 25.28 -17.48
N ASP A 237 3.96 25.73 -16.27
CA ASP A 237 4.93 25.98 -15.20
C ASP A 237 5.22 24.72 -14.36
N GLY A 238 4.66 23.56 -14.75
CA GLY A 238 4.85 22.30 -14.03
C GLY A 238 4.07 22.22 -12.71
N THR A 239 3.06 23.07 -12.50
CA THR A 239 2.21 23.07 -11.30
C THR A 239 0.95 22.25 -11.51
N ILE A 240 0.56 21.44 -10.53
CA ILE A 240 -0.68 20.66 -10.61
C ILE A 240 -1.92 21.59 -10.68
N VAL A 241 -2.79 21.31 -11.66
CA VAL A 241 -4.07 22.02 -11.85
C VAL A 241 -5.29 21.10 -11.77
N GLY A 242 -5.09 19.79 -11.77
CA GLY A 242 -6.17 18.81 -11.75
C GLY A 242 -5.67 17.37 -11.85
N PHE A 243 -6.61 16.46 -12.11
CA PHE A 243 -6.35 15.05 -12.38
C PHE A 243 -7.04 14.64 -13.68
N ASN A 244 -6.41 13.75 -14.44
CA ASN A 244 -6.95 13.27 -15.70
C ASN A 244 -7.98 12.16 -15.50
N GLY A 245 -9.03 12.17 -16.33
CA GLY A 245 -10.04 11.12 -16.37
C GLY A 245 -10.93 11.05 -15.13
N THR A 246 -11.44 9.85 -14.87
CA THR A 246 -12.33 9.57 -13.74
C THR A 246 -11.50 9.21 -12.51
N LEU A 247 -11.90 9.73 -11.34
CA LEU A 247 -11.29 9.39 -10.06
C LEU A 247 -11.28 7.88 -9.83
N ILE A 248 -10.11 7.32 -9.48
CA ILE A 248 -9.94 5.94 -9.04
C ILE A 248 -9.78 5.95 -7.51
N HIS A 249 -10.63 5.21 -6.81
CA HIS A 249 -10.57 4.99 -5.36
C HIS A 249 -10.70 3.48 -5.09
N SER A 250 -10.51 3.04 -3.84
CA SER A 250 -10.43 1.61 -3.49
C SER A 250 -11.68 0.76 -3.78
N LEU A 251 -12.81 1.35 -4.15
CA LEU A 251 -14.08 0.65 -4.40
C LEU A 251 -14.55 0.69 -5.85
N ASN A 252 -13.86 1.39 -6.75
CA ASN A 252 -14.21 1.43 -8.17
C ASN A 252 -13.15 0.83 -9.11
N LYS A 253 -12.20 0.07 -8.53
CA LYS A 253 -11.20 -0.69 -9.29
C LYS A 253 -11.85 -1.94 -9.90
N ASN A 254 -12.35 -1.81 -11.13
CA ASN A 254 -12.98 -2.88 -11.89
C ASN A 254 -12.80 -2.68 -13.41
N ALA A 255 -13.38 -3.56 -14.22
CA ALA A 255 -13.24 -3.56 -15.67
C ALA A 255 -13.59 -2.23 -16.34
N SER A 256 -14.48 -1.39 -15.78
CA SER A 256 -14.84 -0.10 -16.38
C SER A 256 -13.64 0.84 -16.56
N ALA A 257 -12.60 0.70 -15.73
CA ALA A 257 -11.36 1.45 -15.85
C ALA A 257 -10.36 0.82 -16.85
N LEU A 258 -10.60 -0.42 -17.28
CA LEU A 258 -9.63 -1.23 -18.03
C LEU A 258 -10.07 -1.51 -19.47
N VAL A 259 -11.36 -1.73 -19.72
CA VAL A 259 -11.85 -2.27 -21.02
C VAL A 259 -11.53 -1.37 -22.22
N GLU A 260 -11.47 -0.06 -22.02
CA GLU A 260 -11.14 0.90 -23.08
C GLU A 260 -9.63 1.15 -23.25
N THR A 261 -8.80 0.60 -22.35
CA THR A 261 -7.35 0.79 -22.39
C THR A 261 -6.70 -0.04 -23.50
N GLU A 262 -5.63 0.48 -24.10
CA GLU A 262 -4.84 -0.27 -25.08
C GLU A 262 -4.24 -1.55 -24.49
N PHE A 263 -3.92 -1.53 -23.19
CA PHE A 263 -3.49 -2.71 -22.44
C PHE A 263 -4.49 -3.86 -22.54
N TRP A 264 -5.77 -3.60 -22.24
CA TRP A 264 -6.77 -4.67 -22.24
C TRP A 264 -7.10 -5.14 -23.67
N LYS A 265 -7.18 -4.20 -24.62
CA LYS A 265 -7.35 -4.54 -26.04
C LYS A 265 -6.23 -5.45 -26.54
N GLN A 266 -4.98 -5.17 -26.16
CA GLN A 266 -3.85 -6.03 -26.49
C GLN A 266 -3.97 -7.41 -25.87
N CYS A 267 -4.33 -7.52 -24.58
CA CYS A 267 -4.56 -8.81 -23.91
C CYS A 267 -5.61 -9.65 -24.64
N GLN A 268 -6.70 -9.02 -25.11
CA GLN A 268 -7.75 -9.68 -25.87
C GLN A 268 -7.26 -10.16 -27.25
N LEU A 269 -6.49 -9.34 -27.97
CA LEU A 269 -5.91 -9.70 -29.26
C LEU A 269 -4.93 -10.88 -29.15
N GLU A 270 -4.14 -10.91 -28.08
CA GLU A 270 -3.19 -11.98 -27.76
C GLU A 270 -3.86 -13.22 -27.14
N LYS A 271 -5.18 -13.15 -26.86
CA LYS A 271 -5.97 -14.21 -26.22
C LYS A 271 -5.41 -14.62 -24.85
N ARG A 272 -4.88 -13.64 -24.10
CA ARG A 272 -4.50 -13.82 -22.70
C ARG A 272 -5.77 -13.95 -21.87
N HIS A 273 -5.82 -14.95 -20.99
CA HIS A 273 -7.04 -15.27 -20.25
C HIS A 273 -6.78 -15.70 -18.81
N ASN A 274 -5.58 -16.18 -18.48
CA ASN A 274 -5.24 -16.54 -17.11
C ASN A 274 -4.81 -15.27 -16.35
N ILE A 275 -5.56 -14.88 -15.33
CA ILE A 275 -5.34 -13.65 -14.57
C ILE A 275 -4.75 -13.99 -13.20
N LEU A 276 -3.51 -13.55 -12.94
CA LEU A 276 -2.95 -13.50 -11.59
C LEU A 276 -3.21 -12.12 -10.99
N LEU A 277 -4.06 -12.07 -9.97
CA LEU A 277 -4.48 -10.85 -9.31
C LEU A 277 -3.78 -10.72 -7.95
N LEU A 278 -3.12 -9.59 -7.71
CA LEU A 278 -2.43 -9.27 -6.46
C LEU A 278 -3.06 -8.01 -5.83
N GLY A 279 -3.41 -8.06 -4.55
CA GLY A 279 -3.94 -6.88 -3.84
C GLY A 279 -3.88 -7.04 -2.33
N ASP A 280 -3.98 -5.95 -1.58
CA ASP A 280 -3.98 -5.96 -0.12
C ASP A 280 -5.35 -5.61 0.45
N SER A 281 -6.19 -4.87 -0.28
CA SER A 281 -7.53 -4.50 0.17
C SER A 281 -8.59 -5.50 -0.31
N LEU A 282 -9.71 -5.58 0.40
CA LEU A 282 -10.88 -6.33 -0.09
C LEU A 282 -11.44 -5.77 -1.40
N GLY A 283 -11.17 -4.50 -1.72
CA GLY A 283 -11.60 -3.89 -2.98
C GLY A 283 -10.86 -4.47 -4.18
N ASP A 284 -9.61 -4.88 -3.99
CA ASP A 284 -8.72 -5.32 -5.08
C ASP A 284 -9.14 -6.65 -5.70
N CYS A 285 -9.85 -7.51 -4.97
CA CYS A 285 -10.38 -8.76 -5.53
C CYS A 285 -11.32 -8.52 -6.74
N ASN A 286 -11.80 -7.28 -6.90
CA ASN A 286 -12.71 -6.84 -7.94
C ASN A 286 -12.01 -6.21 -9.17
N MET A 287 -10.67 -6.09 -9.17
CA MET A 287 -9.93 -5.45 -10.29
C MET A 287 -10.22 -6.10 -11.64
N ALA A 288 -10.50 -7.41 -11.66
CA ALA A 288 -10.88 -8.13 -12.86
C ALA A 288 -12.41 -8.17 -13.11
N ASN A 289 -13.25 -7.75 -12.16
CA ASN A 289 -14.71 -7.88 -12.30
C ASN A 289 -15.22 -7.09 -13.51
N GLY A 290 -15.97 -7.79 -14.38
CA GLY A 290 -16.49 -7.25 -15.64
C GLY A 290 -15.57 -7.50 -16.84
N LEU A 291 -14.39 -8.07 -16.64
CA LEU A 291 -13.58 -8.65 -17.72
C LEU A 291 -14.16 -10.02 -18.11
N ASP A 292 -13.91 -10.45 -19.34
CA ASP A 292 -14.32 -11.76 -19.84
C ASP A 292 -13.31 -12.83 -19.41
N PHE A 293 -13.59 -13.52 -18.31
CA PHE A 293 -12.80 -14.65 -17.79
C PHE A 293 -13.72 -15.67 -17.09
N ASN A 294 -13.29 -16.92 -17.06
CA ASN A 294 -13.94 -17.96 -16.25
C ASN A 294 -13.34 -17.99 -14.83
N GLU A 295 -14.09 -18.37 -13.80
CA GLU A 295 -13.55 -18.39 -12.42
C GLU A 295 -12.34 -19.33 -12.21
N ASN A 296 -12.15 -20.33 -13.08
CA ASN A 296 -10.96 -21.19 -13.08
C ASN A 296 -9.74 -20.58 -13.79
N GLU A 297 -9.90 -19.40 -14.41
CA GLU A 297 -8.87 -18.62 -15.11
C GLU A 297 -8.35 -17.47 -14.25
N ILE A 298 -8.82 -17.31 -13.02
CA ILE A 298 -8.34 -16.27 -12.11
C ILE A 298 -7.83 -16.86 -10.80
N VAL A 299 -6.64 -16.42 -10.41
CA VAL A 299 -6.03 -16.71 -9.10
C VAL A 299 -5.83 -15.38 -8.38
N ARG A 300 -6.49 -15.22 -7.23
CA ARG A 300 -6.44 -14.01 -6.41
C ARG A 300 -5.53 -14.25 -5.20
N ILE A 301 -4.47 -13.45 -5.05
CA ILE A 301 -3.55 -13.48 -3.92
C ILE A 301 -3.70 -12.17 -3.12
N GLY A 302 -4.12 -12.30 -1.87
CA GLY A 302 -4.36 -11.19 -0.94
C GLY A 302 -3.21 -11.00 0.04
N PHE A 303 -2.72 -9.77 0.21
CA PHE A 303 -1.75 -9.41 1.24
C PHE A 303 -2.46 -8.88 2.48
N LEU A 304 -2.61 -9.74 3.49
CA LEU A 304 -3.20 -9.37 4.76
C LEU A 304 -2.13 -8.78 5.69
N ASN A 305 -1.88 -7.49 5.49
CA ASN A 305 -0.80 -6.77 6.15
C ASN A 305 -1.04 -6.60 7.65
N ASP A 306 -2.27 -6.31 8.08
CA ASP A 306 -2.64 -6.09 9.50
C ASP A 306 -3.91 -6.84 9.92
N GLY A 307 -4.08 -7.06 11.23
CA GLY A 307 -5.31 -7.62 11.81
C GLY A 307 -5.58 -9.05 11.38
N ALA A 308 -4.53 -9.85 11.18
CA ALA A 308 -4.65 -11.21 10.65
C ALA A 308 -5.60 -12.10 11.48
N GLU A 309 -5.63 -11.94 12.80
CA GLU A 309 -6.52 -12.70 13.69
C GLU A 309 -8.01 -12.43 13.41
N GLU A 310 -8.36 -11.20 13.04
CA GLU A 310 -9.74 -10.76 12.86
C GLU A 310 -10.18 -10.83 11.38
N LYS A 311 -9.27 -10.51 10.46
CA LYS A 311 -9.57 -10.31 9.04
C LYS A 311 -9.29 -11.53 8.17
N LEU A 312 -8.55 -12.55 8.63
CA LEU A 312 -8.20 -13.70 7.79
C LEU A 312 -9.42 -14.42 7.21
N GLY A 313 -10.49 -14.57 8.01
CA GLY A 313 -11.71 -15.23 7.56
C GLY A 313 -12.38 -14.52 6.38
N ILE A 314 -12.47 -13.18 6.40
CA ILE A 314 -13.07 -12.41 5.30
C ILE A 314 -12.13 -12.34 4.08
N TYR A 315 -10.81 -12.31 4.28
CA TYR A 315 -9.85 -12.38 3.18
C TYR A 315 -9.92 -13.72 2.46
N LEU A 316 -9.99 -14.83 3.20
CA LEU A 316 -10.15 -16.16 2.60
C LEU A 316 -11.51 -16.34 1.90
N GLN A 317 -12.49 -15.45 2.06
CA GLN A 317 -13.70 -15.48 1.24
C GLN A 317 -13.49 -14.84 -0.14
N HIS A 318 -12.55 -13.89 -0.26
CA HIS A 318 -12.35 -13.07 -1.46
C HIS A 318 -11.08 -13.45 -2.25
N PHE A 319 -10.10 -14.06 -1.59
CA PHE A 319 -8.82 -14.47 -2.18
C PHE A 319 -8.64 -15.99 -2.13
N ASP A 320 -8.01 -16.55 -3.17
CA ASP A 320 -7.66 -17.98 -3.22
C ASP A 320 -6.46 -18.27 -2.29
N VAL A 321 -5.52 -17.32 -2.21
CA VAL A 321 -4.34 -17.35 -1.34
C VAL A 321 -4.26 -16.07 -0.51
N VAL A 322 -3.94 -16.17 0.77
CA VAL A 322 -3.72 -15.03 1.66
C VAL A 322 -2.33 -15.10 2.28
N LEU A 323 -1.55 -14.04 2.12
CA LEU A 323 -0.21 -13.86 2.66
C LEU A 323 -0.26 -12.88 3.83
N THR A 324 -0.03 -13.36 5.06
CA THR A 324 -0.18 -12.55 6.28
C THR A 324 1.11 -11.87 6.74
N HIS A 325 0.98 -10.88 7.63
CA HIS A 325 2.08 -10.22 8.35
C HIS A 325 3.12 -9.55 7.44
N ASP A 326 2.63 -8.86 6.40
CA ASP A 326 3.45 -8.12 5.43
C ASP A 326 4.54 -9.03 4.83
N SER A 327 4.09 -10.14 4.24
CA SER A 327 4.97 -11.14 3.58
C SER A 327 5.74 -10.53 2.41
N SER A 328 6.89 -11.09 2.04
CA SER A 328 7.52 -10.74 0.75
C SER A 328 6.70 -11.26 -0.45
N LEU A 329 7.06 -10.84 -1.66
CA LEU A 329 6.56 -11.36 -2.94
C LEU A 329 7.19 -12.71 -3.32
N LEU A 330 8.18 -13.21 -2.57
CA LEU A 330 8.87 -14.47 -2.87
C LEU A 330 7.93 -15.69 -3.04
N PRO A 331 6.85 -15.87 -2.24
CA PRO A 331 5.89 -16.95 -2.49
C PRO A 331 5.23 -16.85 -3.88
N VAL A 332 4.94 -15.63 -4.35
CA VAL A 332 4.37 -15.39 -5.68
C VAL A 332 5.41 -15.68 -6.76
N ALA A 333 6.67 -15.28 -6.55
CA ALA A 333 7.77 -15.63 -7.45
C ALA A 333 7.93 -17.14 -7.60
N LEU A 334 7.91 -17.88 -6.48
CA LEU A 334 7.98 -19.34 -6.47
C LEU A 334 6.82 -19.99 -7.24
N LEU A 335 5.61 -19.44 -7.10
CA LEU A 335 4.47 -19.88 -7.91
C LEU A 335 4.74 -19.64 -9.39
N LEU A 336 5.10 -18.42 -9.80
CA LEU A 336 5.40 -18.09 -11.20
C LEU A 336 6.46 -19.00 -11.82
N TYR A 337 7.53 -19.35 -11.09
CA TYR A 337 8.56 -20.29 -11.55
C TYR A 337 8.05 -21.72 -11.83
N GLN A 338 6.86 -22.08 -11.36
CA GLN A 338 6.23 -23.38 -11.65
C GLN A 338 5.48 -23.39 -12.99
N ILE A 339 5.13 -22.23 -13.53
CA ILE A 339 4.56 -22.11 -14.87
C ILE A 339 5.75 -22.17 -15.83
N GLN A 340 5.94 -23.33 -16.46
CA GLN A 340 7.03 -23.49 -17.43
C GLN A 340 6.81 -22.52 -18.62
N PRO A 341 7.87 -21.93 -19.19
CA PRO A 341 7.78 -21.22 -20.46
C PRO A 341 7.28 -22.13 -21.59
#